data_AF-A0A0N1LJ49-F1
#
_entry.id   AF-A0A0N1LJ49-F1
#
_cell.length_a   1.000
_cell.length_b   1.000
_cell.length_c   1.000
_cell.angle_alpha   90.00
_cell.angle_beta   90.00
_cell.angle_gamma   90.00
#
_symmetry.space_group_name_H-M   'P 1'
#
loop_
_entity.id
_entity.type
_entity.pdbx_description
1 polymer ?
#
loop_
_entity_poly.entity_id
_entity_poly.type
_entity_poly.pdbx_seq_one_letter_code
_entity_poly.pdbx_strand_id
1 'polypeptide(L)' 'MEHELSGVQIEAAARQLYRIGRHHHWFSGPPDYREMDAIAVSEFEGLVEEILRAAGNARPA' A
#
# COMPACT_ATOMS: atom_id res chain seq x y z
N MET A 1 1.55 -3.92 -22.72
CA MET A 1 2.64 -3.93 -21.73
C MET A 1 1.98 -3.82 -20.39
N GLU A 2 2.04 -4.87 -19.58
CA GLU A 2 1.72 -4.74 -18.16
C GLU A 2 2.76 -3.78 -17.58
N HIS A 3 2.33 -2.61 -17.13
CA HIS A 3 3.23 -1.69 -16.44
C HIS A 3 3.52 -2.28 -15.07
N GLU A 4 4.71 -2.88 -14.94
CA GLU A 4 5.22 -3.32 -13.65
C GLU A 4 5.28 -2.11 -12.70
N LEU A 5 4.65 -2.24 -11.54
CA LEU A 5 4.68 -1.21 -10.51
C LEU A 5 6.09 -1.17 -9.91
N SER A 6 6.71 0.00 -9.93
CA SER A 6 8.01 0.17 -9.26
C SER A 6 7.84 0.15 -7.74
N GLY A 7 8.86 -0.31 -7.01
CA GLY A 7 8.86 -0.29 -5.54
C GLY A 7 8.58 1.11 -4.95
N VAL A 8 9.03 2.17 -5.61
CA VAL A 8 8.74 3.56 -5.20
C VAL A 8 7.25 3.90 -5.32
N GLN A 9 6.56 3.39 -6.34
CA GLN A 9 5.12 3.60 -6.50
C GLN A 9 4.32 2.82 -5.44
N ILE A 10 4.76 1.61 -5.12
CA ILE A 10 4.16 0.77 -4.09
C ILE A 10 4.32 1.44 -2.71
N GLU A 11 5.54 1.85 -2.35
CA GLU A 11 5.82 2.56 -1.09
C GLU A 11 4.98 3.85 -0.98
N ALA A 12 4.92 4.65 -2.04
CA ALA A 12 4.15 5.88 -2.04
C ALA A 12 2.65 5.62 -1.84
N ALA A 13 2.10 4.60 -2.50
CA ALA A 13 0.72 4.19 -2.34
C ALA A 13 0.45 3.64 -0.93
N ALA A 14 1.37 2.85 -0.37
CA ALA A 14 1.28 2.30 0.97
C ALA A 14 1.25 3.40 2.02
N ARG A 15 2.17 4.36 1.96
CA ARG A 15 2.16 5.55 2.83
C ARG A 15 0.85 6.32 2.75
N GLN A 16 0.31 6.48 1.53
CA GLN A 16 -0.95 7.16 1.32
C GLN A 16 -2.13 6.40 1.93
N LEU A 17 -2.23 5.09 1.68
CA LEU A 17 -3.28 4.24 2.20
C LEU A 17 -3.26 4.19 3.71
N TYR A 18 -2.08 4.03 4.32
CA TYR A 18 -1.92 4.03 5.77
C TYR A 18 -2.43 5.35 6.37
N ARG A 19 -2.01 6.50 5.81
CA ARG A 19 -2.46 7.82 6.28
C ARG A 19 -3.97 8.00 6.19
N ILE A 20 -4.59 7.61 5.08
CA ILE A 20 -6.05 7.67 4.89
C ILE A 20 -6.74 6.73 5.88
N GLY A 21 -6.26 5.50 6.01
CA GLY A 21 -6.84 4.51 6.93
C GLY A 21 -6.75 4.95 8.39
N ARG A 22 -5.70 5.67 8.79
CA ARG A 22 -5.61 6.32 10.11
C ARG A 22 -6.65 7.42 10.28
N HIS A 23 -6.77 8.30 9.28
CA HIS A 23 -7.75 9.40 9.31
C HIS A 23 -9.20 8.89 9.41
N HIS A 24 -9.51 7.79 8.72
CA HIS A 24 -10.84 7.17 8.74
C HIS A 24 -11.01 6.06 9.79
N HIS A 25 -10.04 5.88 10.69
CA HIS A 25 -10.05 4.87 11.76
C HIS A 25 -10.17 3.41 11.29
N TRP A 26 -9.76 3.09 10.06
CA TRP A 26 -9.64 1.70 9.57
C TRP A 26 -8.51 0.96 10.28
N PHE A 27 -7.44 1.69 10.64
CA PHE A 27 -6.29 1.14 11.35
C PHE A 27 -6.20 1.74 12.75
N SER A 28 -6.42 0.92 13.78
CA SER A 28 -6.32 1.33 15.19
C SER A 28 -4.97 0.95 15.80
N GLY A 29 -4.42 1.82 16.66
CA GLY A 29 -3.22 1.54 17.47
C GLY A 29 -1.89 1.94 16.81
N PRO A 30 -0.81 2.15 17.60
CA PRO A 30 0.56 2.26 17.08
C PRO A 30 1.03 0.93 16.49
N PRO A 31 2.11 0.89 15.68
CA PRO A 31 3.02 2.00 15.29
C PRO A 31 2.56 2.81 14.05
N ASP A 32 3.06 4.04 13.89
CA ASP A 32 3.01 4.77 12.61
C ASP A 32 3.73 3.95 11.52
N TYR A 33 3.41 4.15 10.24
CA TYR A 33 4.06 3.48 9.11
C TYR A 33 5.58 3.58 9.15
N ARG A 34 6.11 4.72 9.61
CA ARG A 34 7.56 4.96 9.75
C ARG A 34 8.20 4.22 10.92
N GLU A 35 7.38 3.75 11.86
CA GLU A 35 7.79 3.07 13.08
C GLU A 35 7.56 1.55 12.99
N MET A 36 6.92 1.08 11.92
CA MET A 36 6.80 -0.35 11.61
C MET A 36 8.19 -0.96 11.38
N ASP A 37 8.36 -2.20 11.82
CA ASP A 37 9.56 -2.97 11.48
C ASP A 37 9.58 -3.33 9.98
N ALA A 38 10.74 -3.74 9.48
CA ALA A 38 10.94 -4.02 8.07
C ALA A 38 10.04 -5.14 7.52
N ILE A 39 9.64 -6.10 8.37
CA ILE A 39 8.75 -7.20 7.97
C ILE A 39 7.33 -6.64 7.80
N ALA A 40 6.84 -5.89 8.78
CA ALA A 40 5.52 -5.26 8.72
C ALA A 40 5.38 -4.27 7.54
N VAL A 41 6.41 -3.48 7.25
CA VAL A 41 6.44 -2.61 6.06
C VAL A 41 6.35 -3.46 4.79
N SER A 42 7.17 -4.51 4.68
CA SER A 42 7.20 -5.37 3.49
C SER A 42 5.87 -6.09 3.26
N GLU A 43 5.22 -6.60 4.31
CA GLU A 43 3.92 -7.27 4.20
C GLU A 43 2.83 -6.29 3.76
N PHE A 44 2.82 -5.08 4.31
CA PHE A 44 1.84 -4.07 3.95
C PHE A 44 2.05 -3.54 2.52
N GLU A 45 3.29 -3.33 2.10
CA GLU A 45 3.62 -2.97 0.72
C GLU A 45 3.20 -4.06 -0.27
N GLY A 46 3.41 -5.34 0.07
CA GLY A 46 2.93 -6.47 -0.73
C GLY A 46 1.42 -6.48 -0.91
N LEU A 47 0.65 -6.25 0.17
CA LEU A 47 -0.81 -6.12 0.09
C LEU A 47 -1.24 -4.96 -0.81
N VAL A 48 -0.56 -3.81 -0.71
CA VAL A 48 -0.84 -2.64 -1.57
C VAL A 48 -0.53 -2.95 -3.03
N GLU A 49 0.57 -3.65 -3.31
CA GLU A 49 0.92 -4.08 -4.66
C GLU A 49 -0.17 -4.96 -5.28
N GLU A 50 -0.69 -5.96 -4.55
CA GLU A 50 -1.76 -6.83 -5.04
C GLU A 50 -3.03 -6.04 -5.37
N ILE A 51 -3.42 -5.08 -4.52
CA ILE A 51 -4.57 -4.20 -4.76
C ILE A 51 -4.36 -3.37 -6.03
N LEU A 52 -3.17 -2.79 -6.21
CA LEU A 52 -2.86 -1.97 -7.38
C LEU A 52 -2.84 -2.79 -8.67
N ARG A 53 -2.29 -4.02 -8.63
CA ARG A 53 -2.33 -4.96 -9.75
C ARG A 53 -3.78 -5.31 -10.12
N ALA A 54 -4.60 -5.66 -9.12
CA ALA A 54 -6.02 -5.95 -9.33
C ALA A 54 -6.77 -4.74 -9.94
N ALA A 55 -6.51 -3.53 -9.43
CA ALA A 55 -7.10 -2.30 -9.97
C ALA A 55 -6.64 -1.96 -11.39
N GLY A 56 -5.38 -2.27 -11.74
CA GLY A 56 -4.85 -2.15 -13.09
C GLY A 56 -5.58 -3.09 -14.07
N ASN A 57 -5.81 -4.34 -13.66
CA ASN A 57 -6.51 -5.34 -14.44
C ASN A 57 -8.02 -5.09 -14.58
N ALA A 58 -8.61 -4.36 -13.63
CA ALA A 58 -10.03 -4.05 -13.62
C ALA A 58 -10.43 -2.85 -14.49
N ARG A 59 -9.46 -2.07 -15.02
CA ARG A 59 -9.82 -0.95 -15.91
C ARG A 59 -10.40 -1.50 -17.21
N PRO A 60 -11.59 -1.05 -17.63
CA PRO A 60 -12.10 -1.40 -18.95
C PRO A 60 -11.12 -0.88 -20.00
N ALA A 61 -10.92 -1.69 -21.04
CA ALA A 61 -10.10 -1.36 -22.21
C ALA A 61 -10.51 -0.04 -22.86
#